data_AF-A0A959SZZ5-F1
#
_entry.id   AF-A0A959SZZ5-F1
#
_cell.length_a   1.000
_cell.length_b   1.000
_cell.length_c   1.000
_cell.angle_alpha   90.00
_cell.angle_beta   90.00
_cell.angle_gamma   90.00
#
_symmetry.space_group_name_H-M   'P 1'
#
loop_
_entity.id
_entity.type
_entity.pdbx_description
1 polymer ?
#
loop_
_entity_poly.entity_id
_entity_poly.type
_entity_poly.pdbx_seq_one_letter_code
_entity_poly.pdbx_strand_id
1 'polypeptide(L)'
;MIAEREKGIEAAIASAEEERRRIARELHDGVGQQLGGLRMQAERFALSEAVENSQVTGLVEAIAAAGTEVRRISHGMMPKALAEVGLVPALRDMLGHTFPEGVAEFDHHGLEARLPEHVETGLFRVTQELVNNIVKHSGATSVSVQLSRLKDR
;
A
#
# COMPACT_ATOMS: atom_id res chain seq x y z
N MET A 1 20.57 8.35 33.65
CA MET A 1 21.03 7.98 32.30
C MET A 1 20.60 6.58 31.86
N ILE A 2 20.97 5.48 32.54
CA ILE A 2 20.54 4.11 32.13
C ILE A 2 19.02 3.90 32.35
N ALA A 3 18.49 4.18 33.53
CA ALA A 3 17.05 4.04 33.85
C ALA A 3 16.13 4.94 33.01
N GLU A 4 16.64 6.08 32.54
CA GLU A 4 15.93 7.03 31.69
C GLU A 4 15.88 6.53 30.24
N ARG A 5 16.94 5.84 29.81
CA ARG A 5 17.02 5.14 28.52
C ARG A 5 16.15 3.87 28.51
N GLU A 6 16.10 3.12 29.61
CA GLU A 6 15.22 1.95 29.77
C GLU A 6 13.74 2.36 29.72
N LYS A 7 13.34 3.42 30.44
CA LYS A 7 11.98 3.97 30.33
C LYS A 7 11.61 4.43 28.93
N GLY A 8 12.55 5.03 28.20
CA GLY A 8 12.34 5.43 26.80
C GLY A 8 12.12 4.23 25.87
N ILE A 9 12.87 3.15 26.08
CA ILE A 9 12.72 1.90 25.31
C ILE A 9 11.39 1.22 25.63
N GLU A 10 11.01 1.12 26.91
CA GLU A 10 9.73 0.54 27.32
C GLU A 10 8.53 1.31 26.75
N ALA A 11 8.59 2.64 26.78
CA ALA A 11 7.55 3.48 26.19
C ALA A 11 7.45 3.31 24.67
N ALA A 12 8.60 3.19 23.98
CA ALA A 12 8.63 2.95 22.54
C ALA A 12 8.05 1.57 22.18
N ILE A 13 8.38 0.53 22.95
CA ILE A 13 7.84 -0.82 22.78
C ILE A 13 6.33 -0.82 23.02
N ALA A 14 5.86 -0.20 24.09
CA ALA A 14 4.43 -0.12 24.41
C ALA A 14 3.64 0.61 23.30
N SER A 15 4.16 1.73 22.81
CA SER A 15 3.56 2.47 21.70
C SER A 15 3.52 1.64 20.41
N ALA A 16 4.60 0.90 20.10
CA ALA A 16 4.66 0.05 18.93
C ALA A 16 3.65 -1.12 18.99
N GLU A 17 3.44 -1.69 20.18
CA GLU A 17 2.48 -2.78 20.41
C GLU A 17 1.03 -2.30 20.36
N GLU A 18 0.74 -1.12 20.91
CA GLU A 18 -0.58 -0.50 20.82
C GLU A 18 -0.95 -0.20 19.36
N GLU A 19 -0.01 0.33 18.59
CA GLU A 19 -0.18 0.57 17.16
C GLU A 19 -0.42 -0.74 16.38
N ARG A 20 0.32 -1.80 16.71
CA ARG A 20 0.13 -3.13 16.11
C ARG A 20 -1.28 -3.68 16.40
N ARG A 21 -1.79 -3.50 17.61
CA ARG A 21 -3.18 -3.89 17.99
C ARG A 21 -4.24 -3.03 17.33
N ARG A 22 -3.99 -1.73 17.14
CA ARG A 22 -4.88 -0.83 16.39
C ARG A 22 -5.01 -1.30 14.94
N ILE A 23 -3.89 -1.56 14.27
CA ILE A 23 -3.85 -2.06 12.88
C ILE A 23 -4.57 -3.40 12.76
N ALA A 24 -4.32 -4.35 13.67
CA ALA A 24 -4.97 -5.65 13.65
C ALA A 24 -6.51 -5.54 13.73
N ARG A 25 -7.02 -4.62 14.56
CA ARG A 25 -8.46 -4.33 14.65
C ARG A 25 -9.00 -3.69 13.38
N GLU A 26 -8.32 -2.69 12.82
CA GLU A 26 -8.74 -2.05 11.56
C GLU A 26 -8.78 -3.05 10.39
N LEU A 27 -7.80 -3.95 10.32
CA LEU A 27 -7.80 -5.03 9.32
C LEU A 27 -8.96 -6.01 9.53
N HIS A 28 -9.16 -6.48 10.75
CA HIS A 28 -10.22 -7.45 11.05
C HIS A 28 -11.61 -6.87 10.80
N ASP A 29 -11.89 -5.68 11.33
CA ASP A 29 -13.21 -5.07 11.32
C ASP A 29 -13.53 -4.43 9.96
N GLY A 30 -12.54 -3.86 9.28
CA GLY A 30 -12.71 -3.29 7.94
C GLY A 30 -12.63 -4.36 6.85
N VAL A 31 -11.41 -4.85 6.60
CA VAL A 31 -11.12 -5.74 5.46
C VAL A 31 -11.70 -7.14 5.67
N GLY A 32 -11.56 -7.69 6.89
CA GLY A 32 -12.01 -9.05 7.21
C GLY A 32 -13.51 -9.23 7.01
N GLN A 33 -14.32 -8.27 7.48
CA GLN A 33 -15.77 -8.28 7.27
C GLN A 33 -16.15 -8.12 5.79
N GLN A 34 -15.51 -7.20 5.07
CA GLN A 34 -15.76 -6.98 3.64
C GLN A 34 -15.47 -8.24 2.81
N LEU A 35 -14.32 -8.87 3.02
CA LEU A 35 -13.96 -10.11 2.33
C LEU A 35 -14.93 -11.26 2.65
N GLY A 36 -15.39 -11.37 3.89
CA GLY A 36 -16.42 -12.33 4.28
C GLY A 36 -17.74 -12.14 3.50
N GLY A 37 -18.21 -10.90 3.39
CA GLY A 37 -19.40 -10.57 2.61
C GLY A 37 -19.23 -10.86 1.12
N LEU A 38 -18.09 -10.49 0.54
CA LEU A 38 -17.74 -10.78 -0.85
C LEU A 38 -17.73 -12.28 -1.14
N ARG A 39 -17.15 -13.07 -0.24
CA ARG A 39 -17.14 -14.53 -0.34
C ARG A 39 -18.56 -15.10 -0.33
N MET A 40 -19.42 -14.68 0.60
CA MET A 40 -20.81 -15.14 0.66
C MET A 40 -21.57 -14.78 -0.62
N GLN A 41 -21.34 -13.58 -1.18
CA GLN A 41 -21.96 -13.15 -2.43
C GLN A 41 -21.49 -14.00 -3.62
N ALA A 42 -20.20 -14.33 -3.69
CA ALA A 42 -19.64 -15.22 -4.70
C ALA A 42 -20.17 -16.67 -4.58
N GLU A 43 -20.28 -17.21 -3.35
CA GLU A 43 -20.88 -18.53 -3.09
C GLU A 43 -22.34 -18.59 -3.55
N ARG A 44 -23.11 -17.50 -3.37
CA ARG A 44 -24.49 -17.41 -3.88
C ARG A 44 -24.58 -17.43 -5.40
N PHE A 45 -23.61 -16.84 -6.10
CA PHE A 45 -23.55 -16.90 -7.57
C PHE A 45 -23.22 -18.30 -8.05
N ALA A 46 -22.31 -19.00 -7.38
CA ALA A 46 -21.95 -20.39 -7.71
C ALA A 46 -23.14 -21.37 -7.58
N LEU A 47 -24.13 -21.04 -6.73
CA LEU A 47 -25.34 -21.84 -6.51
C LEU A 47 -26.54 -21.39 -7.35
N SER A 48 -26.43 -20.29 -8.12
CA SER A 48 -27.53 -19.78 -8.94
C SER A 48 -27.50 -20.34 -10.35
N GLU A 49 -28.67 -20.71 -10.89
CA GLU A 49 -28.80 -21.16 -12.29
C GLU A 49 -28.59 -20.04 -13.31
N ALA A 50 -28.80 -18.79 -12.90
CA ALA A 50 -28.52 -17.59 -13.68
C ALA A 50 -28.02 -16.48 -12.77
N VAL A 51 -26.97 -15.78 -13.23
CA VAL A 51 -26.41 -14.60 -12.55
C VAL A 51 -26.52 -13.42 -13.50
N GLU A 52 -27.12 -12.33 -13.06
CA GLU A 52 -27.20 -11.12 -13.87
C GLU A 52 -25.85 -10.42 -13.94
N ASN A 53 -25.51 -9.84 -15.09
CA ASN A 53 -24.28 -9.05 -15.25
C ASN A 53 -24.19 -7.91 -14.22
N SER A 54 -25.31 -7.30 -13.83
CA SER A 54 -25.39 -6.27 -12.78
C SER A 54 -24.84 -6.75 -11.44
N GLN A 55 -25.11 -8.01 -11.08
CA GLN A 55 -24.66 -8.63 -9.84
C GLN A 55 -23.16 -8.91 -9.85
N VAL A 56 -22.63 -9.34 -11.01
CA VAL A 56 -21.19 -9.53 -11.21
C VAL A 56 -20.46 -8.19 -11.14
N THR A 57 -20.96 -7.15 -11.81
CA THR A 57 -20.38 -5.80 -11.75
C THR A 57 -20.35 -5.27 -10.32
N GLY A 58 -21.45 -5.43 -9.57
CA GLY A 58 -21.49 -5.02 -8.17
C GLY A 58 -20.49 -5.75 -7.28
N LEU A 59 -20.25 -7.05 -7.53
CA LEU A 59 -19.22 -7.81 -6.82
C LEU A 59 -17.80 -7.30 -7.15
N VAL A 60 -17.53 -6.99 -8.41
CA VAL A 60 -16.24 -6.42 -8.85
C VAL A 60 -15.99 -5.05 -8.21
N GLU A 61 -16.99 -4.19 -8.16
CA GLU A 61 -16.90 -2.88 -7.49
C GLU A 61 -16.62 -3.03 -6.00
N ALA A 62 -17.30 -3.97 -5.33
CA ALA A 62 -17.10 -4.23 -3.91
C ALA A 62 -15.70 -4.81 -3.62
N ILE A 63 -15.15 -5.65 -4.50
CA ILE A 63 -13.75 -6.12 -4.43
C ILE A 63 -12.78 -4.93 -4.58
N ALA A 64 -13.03 -4.03 -5.54
CA ALA A 64 -12.20 -2.84 -5.74
C ALA A 64 -12.22 -1.89 -4.53
N ALA A 65 -13.38 -1.74 -3.89
CA ALA A 65 -13.54 -0.98 -2.66
C ALA A 65 -12.75 -1.61 -1.50
N ALA A 66 -12.85 -2.92 -1.30
CA ALA A 66 -12.08 -3.64 -0.27
C ALA A 66 -10.56 -3.51 -0.52
N GLY A 67 -10.10 -3.62 -1.78
CA GLY A 67 -8.70 -3.40 -2.14
C GLY A 67 -8.22 -1.97 -1.88
N THR A 68 -9.10 -0.97 -1.99
CA THR A 68 -8.80 0.42 -1.63
C THR A 68 -8.65 0.60 -0.13
N GLU A 69 -9.47 -0.07 0.67
CA GLU A 69 -9.39 -0.01 2.13
C GLU A 69 -8.14 -0.71 2.68
N VAL A 70 -7.78 -1.87 2.12
CA VAL A 70 -6.49 -2.52 2.38
C VAL A 70 -5.34 -1.56 2.12
N ARG A 71 -5.34 -0.91 0.94
CA ARG A 71 -4.34 0.09 0.59
C ARG A 71 -4.29 1.20 1.63
N ARG A 72 -5.43 1.79 2.03
CA ARG A 72 -5.50 2.85 3.05
C ARG A 72 -4.85 2.43 4.36
N ILE A 73 -5.14 1.23 4.86
CA ILE A 73 -4.54 0.69 6.09
C ILE A 73 -3.02 0.50 5.90
N SER A 74 -2.61 -0.10 4.78
CA SER A 74 -1.19 -0.25 4.43
C SER A 74 -0.46 1.09 4.36
N HIS A 75 -1.09 2.18 3.88
CA HIS A 75 -0.47 3.51 3.86
C HIS A 75 -0.14 4.04 5.26
N GLY A 76 -0.95 3.70 6.27
CA GLY A 76 -0.64 4.01 7.68
C GLY A 76 0.57 3.23 8.19
N MET A 77 0.81 2.04 7.64
CA MET A 77 1.94 1.17 8.00
C MET A 77 3.21 1.46 7.20
N MET A 78 3.09 2.12 6.04
CA MET A 78 4.20 2.34 5.12
C MET A 78 5.42 3.08 5.68
N PRO A 79 5.31 4.04 6.63
CA PRO A 79 6.51 4.64 7.22
C PRO A 79 7.45 3.59 7.83
N LYS A 80 6.92 2.52 8.44
CA LYS A 80 7.72 1.42 8.98
C LYS A 80 8.36 0.56 7.89
N ALA A 81 7.59 0.14 6.88
CA ALA A 81 8.13 -0.66 5.79
C ALA A 81 9.20 0.11 5.01
N LEU A 82 8.96 1.39 4.72
CA LEU A 82 9.91 2.29 4.07
C LEU A 82 11.16 2.53 4.93
N ALA A 83 11.01 2.69 6.25
CA ALA A 83 12.15 2.78 7.15
C ALA A 83 13.02 1.51 7.08
N GLU A 84 12.41 0.32 7.07
CA GLU A 84 13.11 -0.97 7.05
C GLU A 84 13.80 -1.27 5.71
N VAL A 85 13.12 -1.11 4.57
CA VAL A 85 13.63 -1.55 3.25
C VAL A 85 14.19 -0.42 2.38
N GLY A 86 13.75 0.81 2.62
CA GLY A 86 14.15 2.01 1.86
C GLY A 86 13.32 2.30 0.62
N LEU A 87 13.53 3.50 0.07
CA LEU A 87 12.71 4.07 -0.99
C LEU A 87 12.67 3.23 -2.26
N VAL A 88 13.84 2.79 -2.75
CA VAL A 88 13.95 2.08 -4.02
C VAL A 88 13.22 0.73 -3.99
N PRO A 89 13.44 -0.17 -3.02
CA PRO A 89 12.69 -1.42 -2.94
C PRO A 89 11.19 -1.20 -2.73
N ALA A 90 10.82 -0.21 -1.89
CA ALA A 90 9.42 0.09 -1.63
C ALA A 90 8.67 0.55 -2.90
N LEU A 91 9.28 1.43 -3.72
CA LEU A 91 8.67 1.88 -4.98
C LEU A 91 8.53 0.73 -5.98
N ARG A 92 9.55 -0.15 -6.04
CA ARG A 92 9.53 -1.32 -6.92
C ARG A 92 8.40 -2.28 -6.55
N ASP A 93 8.23 -2.52 -5.26
CA ASP A 93 7.15 -3.35 -4.71
C ASP A 93 5.76 -2.73 -4.97
N MET A 94 5.60 -1.43 -4.73
CA MET A 94 4.34 -0.71 -4.98
C MET A 94 3.93 -0.80 -6.46
N LEU A 95 4.87 -0.58 -7.39
CA LEU A 95 4.60 -0.64 -8.83
C LEU A 95 4.23 -2.07 -9.26
N GLY A 96 4.96 -3.09 -8.78
CA GLY A 96 4.68 -4.50 -9.08
C GLY A 96 3.32 -4.99 -8.56
N HIS A 97 2.84 -4.44 -7.44
CA HIS A 97 1.49 -4.74 -6.94
C HIS A 97 0.37 -3.94 -7.64
N THR A 98 0.71 -2.82 -8.27
CA THR A 98 -0.28 -1.92 -8.86
C THR A 98 -0.53 -2.22 -10.33
N PHE A 99 0.51 -2.58 -11.07
CA PHE A 99 0.43 -2.80 -12.51
C PHE A 99 0.72 -4.26 -12.87
N PRO A 100 0.11 -4.80 -13.94
CA PRO A 100 0.51 -6.09 -14.50
C PRO A 100 2.00 -6.12 -14.88
N GLU A 101 2.58 -7.31 -14.93
CA GLU A 101 3.97 -7.51 -15.36
C GLU A 101 4.22 -6.89 -16.74
N GLY A 102 5.29 -6.10 -16.87
CA GLY A 102 5.67 -5.42 -18.11
C GLY A 102 4.94 -4.11 -18.41
N VAL A 103 3.94 -3.70 -17.59
CA VAL A 103 3.25 -2.42 -17.79
C VAL A 103 4.01 -1.26 -17.16
N ALA A 104 4.64 -1.46 -16.00
CA ALA A 104 5.38 -0.43 -15.29
C ALA A 104 6.88 -0.75 -15.26
N GLU A 105 7.69 0.24 -15.64
CA GLU A 105 9.14 0.21 -15.55
C GLU A 105 9.63 1.23 -14.51
N PHE A 106 10.64 0.84 -13.73
CA PHE A 106 11.21 1.69 -12.68
C PHE A 106 12.73 1.73 -12.74
N ASP A 107 13.24 2.93 -12.99
CA ASP A 107 14.67 3.25 -13.01
C ASP A 107 15.07 4.25 -11.94
N HIS A 108 16.30 4.13 -11.45
CA HIS A 108 16.86 5.09 -10.52
C HIS A 108 18.35 5.36 -10.76
N HIS A 109 18.77 6.60 -10.45
CA HIS A 109 20.15 7.04 -10.57
C HIS A 109 20.58 7.85 -9.33
N GLY A 110 21.74 7.53 -8.76
CA GLY A 110 22.31 8.30 -7.62
C GLY A 110 21.61 8.05 -6.28
N LEU A 111 20.91 6.92 -6.13
CA LEU A 111 20.17 6.52 -4.92
C LEU A 111 20.79 5.30 -4.23
N GLU A 112 22.12 5.17 -4.28
CA GLU A 112 22.85 4.08 -3.64
C GLU A 112 22.89 4.20 -2.11
N ALA A 113 22.71 5.41 -1.59
CA ALA A 113 22.62 5.71 -0.16
C ALA A 113 21.21 6.14 0.25
N ARG A 114 20.83 5.83 1.50
CA ARG A 114 19.54 6.26 2.08
C ARG A 114 19.44 7.78 2.11
N LEU A 115 18.26 8.29 1.80
CA LEU A 115 17.91 9.70 1.98
C LEU A 115 17.39 9.90 3.41
N PRO A 116 17.31 11.14 3.91
CA PRO A 116 16.61 11.41 5.16
C PRO A 116 15.17 10.86 5.10
N GLU A 117 14.72 10.24 6.19
CA GLU A 117 13.44 9.50 6.25
C GLU A 117 12.23 10.32 5.76
N HIS A 118 12.19 11.61 6.11
CA HIS A 118 11.12 12.52 5.67
C HIS A 118 11.14 12.75 4.15
N VAL A 119 12.33 12.75 3.51
CA VAL A 119 12.48 12.87 2.06
C VAL A 119 12.04 11.58 1.38
N GLU A 120 12.46 10.42 1.88
CA GLU A 120 11.99 9.13 1.36
C GLU A 120 10.48 9.01 1.45
N THR A 121 9.91 9.36 2.60
CA THR A 121 8.46 9.36 2.83
C THR A 121 7.75 10.31 1.86
N GLY A 122 8.28 11.51 1.65
CA GLY A 122 7.73 12.48 0.71
C GLY A 122 7.74 11.97 -0.74
N LEU A 123 8.90 11.49 -1.21
CA LEU A 123 9.05 10.96 -2.57
C LEU A 123 8.16 9.75 -2.83
N PHE A 124 8.07 8.86 -1.84
CA PHE A 124 7.18 7.71 -1.92
C PHE A 124 5.72 8.16 -2.09
N ARG A 125 5.24 9.06 -1.22
CA ARG A 125 3.85 9.56 -1.28
C ARG A 125 3.52 10.28 -2.58
N VAL A 126 4.44 11.10 -3.08
CA VAL A 126 4.27 11.76 -4.38
C VAL A 126 4.12 10.71 -5.49
N THR A 127 5.02 9.72 -5.52
CA THR A 127 4.99 8.67 -6.55
C THR A 127 3.71 7.84 -6.46
N GLN A 128 3.27 7.52 -5.25
CA GLN A 128 2.04 6.80 -4.99
C GLN A 128 0.80 7.53 -5.50
N GLU A 129 0.68 8.83 -5.24
CA GLU A 129 -0.47 9.61 -5.70
C GLU A 129 -0.48 9.77 -7.23
N LEU A 130 0.71 9.92 -7.84
CA LEU A 130 0.83 9.91 -9.29
C LEU A 130 0.38 8.58 -9.90
N VAL A 131 0.80 7.46 -9.32
CA VAL A 131 0.38 6.11 -9.72
C VAL A 131 -1.13 5.92 -9.55
N ASN A 132 -1.71 6.38 -8.44
CA ASN A 132 -3.15 6.35 -8.19
C ASN A 132 -3.92 7.12 -9.27
N ASN A 133 -3.43 8.31 -9.64
CA ASN A 133 -4.03 9.12 -10.71
C ASN A 133 -3.93 8.43 -12.07
N ILE A 134 -2.81 7.77 -12.37
CA ILE A 134 -2.64 6.97 -13.60
C ILE A 134 -3.70 5.87 -13.65
N VAL A 135 -3.82 5.06 -12.59
CA VAL A 135 -4.77 3.95 -12.52
C VAL A 135 -6.22 4.41 -12.69
N LYS A 136 -6.58 5.55 -12.09
CA LYS A 136 -7.97 6.04 -12.12
C LYS A 136 -8.35 6.79 -13.38
N HIS A 137 -7.40 7.48 -14.02
CA HIS A 137 -7.74 8.52 -14.99
C HIS A 137 -7.03 8.42 -16.35
N SER A 138 -5.90 7.70 -16.45
CA SER A 138 -5.07 7.79 -17.67
C SER A 138 -5.47 6.82 -18.79
N GLY A 139 -5.96 5.62 -18.45
CA GLY A 139 -6.08 4.53 -19.42
C GLY A 139 -4.72 4.07 -20.00
N ALA A 140 -3.61 4.36 -19.32
CA ALA A 140 -2.27 4.06 -19.81
C ALA A 140 -2.01 2.55 -19.92
N THR A 141 -1.41 2.15 -21.04
CA THR A 141 -0.96 0.76 -21.29
C THR A 141 0.52 0.56 -20.99
N SER A 142 1.24 1.64 -20.67
CA SER A 142 2.65 1.64 -20.27
C SER A 142 2.91 2.81 -19.32
N VAL A 143 3.74 2.57 -18.30
CA VAL A 143 4.12 3.54 -17.27
C VAL A 143 5.63 3.47 -17.05
N SER A 144 6.30 4.62 -17.09
CA SER A 144 7.73 4.73 -16.77
C SER A 144 7.91 5.66 -15.58
N VAL A 145 8.60 5.17 -14.54
CA VAL A 145 8.94 5.93 -13.34
C VAL A 145 10.45 6.02 -13.24
N GLN A 146 10.98 7.24 -13.14
CA GLN A 146 12.41 7.47 -12.99
C GLN A 146 12.69 8.38 -11.79
N LEU A 147 13.57 7.94 -10.88
CA LEU A 147 14.08 8.75 -9.77
C LEU A 147 15.57 9.04 -9.95
N SER A 148 15.93 10.32 -10.06
CA SER A 148 17.32 10.73 -10.21
C SER A 148 17.74 11.69 -9.12
N ARG A 149 18.81 11.35 -8.39
CA ARG A 149 19.51 12.30 -7.52
C ARG A 149 20.55 13.04 -8.35
N LEU A 150 20.30 14.32 -8.58
CA LEU A 150 21.27 15.21 -9.20
C LEU A 150 22.31 15.60 -8.12
N LYS A 151 23.60 15.54 -8.48
CA LYS A 151 24.64 16.18 -7.66
C LYS A 151 24.50 17.68 -7.88
N ASP A 152 24.38 18.44 -6.79
CA ASP A 152 24.57 19.88 -6.86
C ASP A 152 25.97 20.14 -7.42
N ARG A 153 26.04 20.98 -8.46
CA ARG A 153 27.31 21.46 -9.03
C ARG A 153 27.97 22.45 -8.09
#